data_AF-A0A0Q7NWA5-F1
#
_entry.id   AF-A0A0Q7NWA5-F1
#
_cell.length_a   1.000
_cell.length_b   1.000
_cell.length_c   1.000
_cell.angle_alpha   90.00
_cell.angle_beta   90.00
_cell.angle_gamma   90.00
#
_symmetry.space_group_name_H-M   'P 1'
#
loop_
_entity.id
_entity.type
_entity.pdbx_description
1 polymer ?
#
loop_
_entity_poly.entity_id
_entity_poly.type
_entity_poly.pdbx_seq_one_letter_code
_entity_poly.pdbx_strand_id
1 'polypeptide(L)'
;MLLLAPAFAHADPPPIFTQEEQCETTRTLVDNVRAAKPDATPEEIANAFVEYMDSLGAYNRVPQAKESDRQITLSNIERCGLA
;
A
#
# COMPACT_ATOMS: atom_id res chain seq x y z
N MET A 1 -18.45 -34.33 20.48
CA MET A 1 -19.12 -33.74 19.30
C MET A 1 -18.15 -32.75 18.67
N LEU A 2 -17.52 -33.11 17.55
CA LEU A 2 -16.75 -32.15 16.74
C LEU A 2 -17.73 -31.41 15.83
N LEU A 3 -17.90 -30.10 16.06
CA LEU A 3 -18.61 -29.21 15.15
C LEU A 3 -17.61 -28.74 14.09
N LEU A 4 -17.63 -29.39 12.92
CA LEU A 4 -16.99 -28.88 11.71
C LEU A 4 -17.82 -27.69 11.21
N ALA A 5 -17.46 -26.48 11.62
CA ALA A 5 -17.97 -25.27 10.97
C ALA A 5 -17.35 -25.19 9.57
N PRO A 6 -18.14 -24.98 8.49
CA PRO A 6 -17.58 -24.76 7.18
C PRO A 6 -16.77 -23.47 7.21
N ALA A 7 -15.47 -23.57 6.98
CA ALA A 7 -14.63 -22.42 6.70
C ALA A 7 -15.07 -21.88 5.34
N PHE A 8 -15.91 -20.84 5.34
CA PHE A 8 -16.14 -20.03 4.16
C PHE A 8 -14.83 -19.33 3.85
N ALA A 9 -14.03 -19.91 2.96
CA ALA A 9 -12.93 -19.22 2.32
C ALA A 9 -13.55 -18.11 1.46
N HIS A 10 -13.69 -16.91 2.04
CA HIS A 10 -13.89 -15.71 1.25
C HIS A 10 -12.63 -15.56 0.39
N ALA A 11 -12.72 -15.99 -0.87
CA ALA A 11 -11.72 -15.62 -1.85
C ALA A 11 -11.80 -14.09 -1.96
N ASP A 12 -10.70 -13.41 -1.64
CA ASP A 12 -10.63 -11.96 -1.82
C ASP A 12 -11.04 -11.62 -3.25
N PRO A 13 -11.84 -10.56 -3.45
CA PRO A 13 -12.20 -10.13 -4.79
C PRO A 13 -10.91 -9.91 -5.60
N PRO A 14 -10.91 -10.27 -6.90
CA PRO A 14 -9.73 -10.08 -7.72
C PRO A 14 -9.29 -8.61 -7.65
N PRO A 15 -7.98 -8.33 -7.57
CA PRO A 15 -7.50 -6.97 -7.51
C PRO A 15 -7.94 -6.21 -8.77
N ILE A 16 -8.33 -4.95 -8.60
CA ILE A 16 -8.79 -4.06 -9.69
C ILE A 16 -7.64 -3.76 -10.66
N PHE A 17 -6.41 -3.73 -10.15
CA PHE A 17 -5.18 -3.57 -10.92
C PHE A 17 -4.40 -4.88 -11.00
N THR A 18 -3.80 -5.14 -12.15
CA THR A 18 -2.82 -6.21 -12.32
C THR A 18 -1.60 -5.99 -11.42
N GLN A 19 -0.81 -7.05 -11.20
CA GLN A 19 0.43 -6.95 -10.42
C GLN A 19 1.43 -5.98 -11.08
N GLU A 20 1.51 -5.97 -12.41
CA GLU A 20 2.38 -5.09 -13.18
C GLU A 20 2.01 -3.62 -12.95
N GLU A 21 0.74 -3.25 -13.12
CA GLU A 21 0.25 -1.88 -12.88
C GLU A 21 0.51 -1.40 -11.45
N GLN A 22 0.36 -2.28 -10.46
CA GLN A 22 0.68 -1.96 -9.07
C GLN A 22 2.18 -1.68 -8.89
N CYS A 23 3.06 -2.46 -9.55
CA CYS A 23 4.50 -2.25 -9.47
C CYS A 23 4.97 -1.01 -10.21
N GLU A 24 4.39 -0.68 -11.36
CA GLU A 24 4.70 0.56 -12.08
C GLU A 24 4.29 1.81 -11.30
N THR A 25 3.10 1.77 -10.71
CA THR A 25 2.61 2.87 -9.85
C THR A 25 3.51 3.05 -8.63
N THR A 26 3.87 1.94 -7.98
CA THR A 26 4.75 1.98 -6.79
C THR A 26 6.15 2.44 -7.13
N ARG A 27 6.71 2.02 -8.28
CA ARG A 27 8.02 2.50 -8.76
C ARG A 27 7.99 4.00 -8.99
N THR A 28 6.95 4.53 -9.63
CA THR A 28 6.81 5.98 -9.84
C THR A 28 6.80 6.75 -8.52
N LEU A 29 6.10 6.24 -7.49
CA LEU A 29 6.14 6.83 -6.15
C LEU A 29 7.56 6.80 -5.55
N VAL A 30 8.21 5.63 -5.57
CA VAL A 30 9.58 5.44 -5.04
C VAL A 30 10.57 6.39 -5.71
N ASP A 31 10.55 6.46 -7.04
CA ASP A 31 11.45 7.30 -7.83
C ASP A 31 11.24 8.79 -7.52
N ASN A 32 9.98 9.23 -7.39
CA ASN A 32 9.65 10.61 -7.06
C ASN A 32 10.15 11.00 -5.66
N VAL A 33 9.96 10.14 -4.66
CA VAL A 33 10.47 10.40 -3.31
C VAL A 33 12.00 10.39 -3.30
N ARG A 34 12.62 9.41 -3.97
CA ARG A 34 14.08 9.30 -4.04
C ARG A 34 14.75 10.40 -4.87
N ALA A 35 14.04 11.02 -5.80
CA ALA A 35 14.53 12.21 -6.50
C ALA A 35 14.79 13.39 -5.54
N ALA A 36 13.99 13.51 -4.47
CA ALA A 36 14.16 14.53 -3.44
C ALA A 36 15.05 14.07 -2.27
N LYS A 37 14.95 12.79 -1.90
CA LYS A 37 15.71 12.14 -0.83
C LYS A 37 16.29 10.79 -1.30
N PRO A 38 17.49 10.76 -1.89
CA PRO A 38 18.03 9.55 -2.53
C PRO A 38 18.17 8.33 -1.62
N ASP A 39 18.32 8.54 -0.32
CA ASP A 39 18.45 7.51 0.71
C ASP A 39 17.13 7.19 1.43
N ALA A 40 15.99 7.64 0.90
CA ALA A 40 14.69 7.37 1.51
C ALA A 40 14.45 5.87 1.66
N THR A 41 14.18 5.49 2.91
CA THR A 41 13.81 4.12 3.29
C THR A 41 12.38 3.80 2.81
N PRO A 42 12.02 2.50 2.65
CA PRO A 42 10.65 2.10 2.33
C PRO A 42 9.60 2.74 3.25
N GLU A 43 9.88 2.83 4.55
CA GLU A 43 9.03 3.44 5.55
C GLU A 43 8.83 4.94 5.30
N GLU A 44 9.89 5.66 4.95
CA GLU A 44 9.82 7.08 4.63
C GLU A 44 9.03 7.33 3.34
N ILE A 45 9.16 6.46 2.34
CA ILE A 45 8.39 6.54 1.10
C ILE A 45 6.90 6.30 1.37
N ALA A 46 6.56 5.28 2.16
CA ALA A 46 5.18 5.01 2.54
C ALA A 46 4.58 6.14 3.40
N ASN A 47 5.36 6.72 4.32
CA ASN A 47 4.96 7.88 5.11
C ASN A 47 4.69 9.09 4.21
N ALA A 48 5.61 9.40 3.29
CA ALA A 48 5.45 10.51 2.36
C ALA A 48 4.18 10.37 1.51
N PHE A 49 3.86 9.15 1.06
CA PHE A 49 2.62 8.87 0.33
C PHE A 49 1.37 9.20 1.17
N VAL A 50 1.27 8.66 2.39
CA VAL A 50 0.07 8.88 3.21
C VAL A 50 -0.01 10.30 3.74
N GLU A 51 1.10 11.01 3.96
CA GLU A 51 1.09 12.44 4.29
C GLU A 51 0.59 13.28 3.11
N TYR A 52 1.02 12.96 1.89
CA TYR A 52 0.51 13.62 0.69
C TYR A 52 -1.00 13.39 0.52
N MET A 53 -1.47 12.15 0.63
CA MET A 53 -2.90 11.83 0.54
C MET A 53 -3.73 12.50 1.64
N ASP A 54 -3.18 12.58 2.87
CA ASP A 54 -3.81 13.28 3.98
C ASP A 54 -3.92 14.78 3.73
N SER A 55 -2.89 15.40 3.12
CA SER A 55 -2.91 16.81 2.73
C SER A 55 -4.01 17.14 1.70
N LEU A 56 -4.42 16.16 0.90
CA LEU A 56 -5.54 16.25 -0.04
C LEU A 56 -6.91 15.98 0.64
N GLY A 57 -6.91 15.66 1.94
CA GLY A 57 -8.09 15.33 2.72
C GLY A 57 -8.64 13.92 2.48
N ALA A 58 -7.84 13.01 1.90
CA ALA A 58 -8.28 11.65 1.55
C ALA A 58 -8.81 10.87 2.77
N TYR A 59 -8.29 11.15 3.95
CA TYR A 59 -8.61 10.42 5.19
C TYR A 59 -9.60 11.12 6.12
N ASN A 60 -10.10 12.32 5.76
CA ASN A 60 -10.94 13.14 6.64
C ASN A 60 -12.19 12.42 7.19
N ARG A 61 -12.73 11.46 6.43
CA ARG A 61 -13.91 10.67 6.82
C ARG A 61 -13.58 9.20 7.16
N VAL A 62 -12.35 8.78 6.92
CA VAL A 62 -11.87 7.40 7.08
C VAL A 62 -10.44 7.40 7.64
N PRO A 63 -10.19 7.98 8.83
CA PRO A 63 -8.84 8.14 9.36
C PRO A 63 -8.09 6.81 9.53
N GLN A 64 -8.81 5.71 9.76
CA GLN A 64 -8.25 4.37 9.86
C GLN A 64 -7.67 3.84 8.53
N ALA A 65 -8.09 4.38 7.39
CA ALA A 65 -7.58 3.98 6.09
C ALA A 65 -6.13 4.44 5.88
N LYS A 66 -5.67 5.48 6.60
CA LYS A 66 -4.31 6.01 6.48
C LYS A 66 -3.24 4.95 6.79
N GLU A 67 -3.39 4.22 7.90
CA GLU A 67 -2.43 3.16 8.25
C GLU A 67 -2.55 1.97 7.30
N SER A 68 -3.78 1.63 6.87
CA SER A 68 -3.98 0.56 5.89
C SER A 68 -3.25 0.86 4.57
N ASP A 69 -3.40 2.07 4.04
CA ASP A 69 -2.72 2.50 2.82
C ASP A 69 -1.21 2.49 2.99
N ARG A 70 -0.70 2.95 4.14
CA ARG A 70 0.72 2.92 4.45
C ARG A 70 1.29 1.50 4.37
N GLN A 71 0.58 0.52 4.94
CA GLN A 71 0.98 -0.89 4.91
C GLN A 71 0.87 -1.49 3.50
N ILE A 72 -0.14 -1.10 2.73
CA ILE A 72 -0.27 -1.52 1.33
C ILE A 72 0.90 -0.99 0.50
N THR A 73 1.27 0.29 0.67
CA THR A 73 2.43 0.87 -0.01
C THR A 73 3.72 0.15 0.35
N LEU A 74 3.97 -0.12 1.65
CA LEU A 74 5.12 -0.90 2.10
C LEU A 74 5.16 -2.30 1.46
N SER A 75 4.04 -3.01 1.51
CA SER A 75 3.91 -4.34 0.92
C SER A 75 4.18 -4.34 -0.59
N ASN A 76 3.70 -3.32 -1.30
CA ASN A 76 3.99 -3.18 -2.73
C ASN A 76 5.46 -2.86 -3.01
N ILE A 77 6.12 -2.02 -2.18
CA ILE A 77 7.55 -1.73 -2.32
C ILE A 77 8.36 -3.02 -2.19
N GLU A 78 8.07 -3.83 -1.16
CA GLU A 78 8.73 -5.11 -0.93
C GLU A 78 8.44 -6.10 -2.08
N ARG A 79 7.16 -6.33 -2.38
CA ARG A 79 6.72 -7.31 -3.39
C ARG A 79 7.26 -7.00 -4.79
N CYS A 80 7.45 -5.72 -5.12
CA CYS A 80 7.95 -5.28 -6.41
C CYS A 80 9.48 -5.12 -6.44
N GLY A 81 10.20 -5.45 -5.36
CA GLY A 81 11.66 -5.40 -5.29
C GLY A 81 12.23 -3.98 -5.35
N LEU A 82 11.54 -3.01 -4.76
CA LEU A 82 11.86 -1.57 -4.82
C LEU A 82 12.47 -1.03 -3.52
N ALA A 83 12.64 -1.88 -2.51
CA ALA A 83 13.18 -1.51 -1.20
C ALA A 83 14.61 -0.94 -1.29
#